data_AF-A0A925SKN5-F1
#
_entry.id   AF-A0A925SKN5-F1
#
_cell.length_a   1.000
_cell.length_b   1.000
_cell.length_c   1.000
_cell.angle_alpha   90.00
_cell.angle_beta   90.00
_cell.angle_gamma   90.00
#
_symmetry.space_group_name_H-M   'P 1'
#
loop_
_entity.id
_entity.type
_entity.pdbx_description
1 polymer ?
#
loop_
_entity_poly.entity_id
_entity_poly.type
_entity_poly.pdbx_seq_one_letter_code
_entity_poly.pdbx_strand_id
1 'polypeptide(L)'
;MRSILTTAATPWTANPSPEPSPAPASATNPLRVAGPAAQTILGFGGCFNELGARELFRLPDATRATLLEALFGNSGCAFDFCRIPLGASDYALSWYSLNDDPGDLAMERFSLDRDRELLLPYLHAAQAVRPVLRFFASPWSPPAWMKEHRRYNGSRLRADPAILSAYADYLLLAVRAFRAEGVSISQLHVQNEPNSDQKFPSCLWTGESMRDFIRDQLGPRFAAAGESCELWAGTLERGALLGWQPDQIEGDCYHNWLHTIMADPAARAFVKGVGYQWAGKGALAQTRAEWPDLPVIQTEGECGDGKNTWSYAFYVFDLLWQYFNHGASAYVYWNMILPPGGESTWGWRQNTMITADGASGAVTFNPEFYVMKHLAHFVRPGARFIPLRGNQAGFAIAFLNPDGRHVLAIANPASAEATIDLDLPFLRGRLALPARSLTTWSE
;
A
#
# COMPACT_ATOMS: atom_id res chain seq x y z
N MET A 1 23.83 12.14 -13.39
CA MET A 1 22.86 12.89 -12.58
C MET A 1 21.57 13.15 -13.37
N ARG A 2 20.40 12.78 -12.84
CA ARG A 2 19.07 13.16 -13.37
C ARG A 2 18.31 13.92 -12.29
N SER A 3 17.72 15.05 -12.65
CA SER A 3 16.77 15.76 -11.78
C SER A 3 15.45 15.97 -12.51
N ILE A 4 14.34 15.62 -11.86
CA ILE A 4 12.98 15.72 -12.38
C ILE A 4 12.20 16.69 -11.50
N LEU A 5 11.44 17.57 -12.13
CA LEU A 5 10.54 18.54 -11.53
C LEU A 5 9.11 18.30 -11.99
N THR A 6 8.18 18.35 -11.04
CA THR A 6 6.75 18.35 -11.30
C THR A 6 6.10 19.57 -10.64
N THR A 7 5.36 20.33 -11.44
CA THR A 7 4.38 21.31 -10.97
C THR A 7 3.01 20.95 -11.55
N ALA A 8 1.95 21.62 -11.10
CA ALA A 8 0.62 21.44 -11.68
C ALA A 8 0.55 21.80 -13.18
N ALA A 9 1.37 22.74 -13.65
CA ALA A 9 1.40 23.17 -15.04
C ALA A 9 2.34 22.31 -15.92
N THR A 10 3.43 21.83 -15.33
CA THR A 10 4.50 21.09 -16.02
C THR A 10 4.89 19.85 -15.21
N PRO A 11 4.11 18.76 -15.29
CA PRO A 11 4.43 17.55 -14.55
C PRO A 11 5.52 16.72 -15.26
N TRP A 12 6.36 16.05 -14.47
CA TRP A 12 7.39 15.10 -14.93
C TRP A 12 8.33 15.63 -16.01
N THR A 13 8.95 16.79 -15.75
CA THR A 13 9.91 17.43 -16.66
C THR A 13 11.34 17.35 -16.13
N ALA A 14 12.33 17.40 -17.01
CA ALA A 14 13.71 17.59 -16.58
C ALA A 14 13.84 18.92 -15.81
N ASN A 15 14.46 18.90 -14.64
CA ASN A 15 14.67 20.10 -13.86
C ASN A 15 15.64 21.03 -14.62
N PRO A 16 15.25 22.28 -14.93
CA PRO A 16 16.10 23.22 -15.65
C PRO A 16 17.35 23.65 -14.86
N SER A 17 17.33 23.50 -13.53
CA SER A 17 18.46 23.78 -12.63
C SER A 17 18.82 22.53 -11.83
N PRO A 18 19.40 21.49 -12.46
CA PRO A 18 19.60 20.19 -11.84
C PRO A 18 20.76 20.15 -10.84
N GLU A 19 21.72 21.08 -10.97
CA GLU A 19 22.90 21.17 -10.11
C GLU A 19 22.66 22.20 -9.00
N PRO A 20 22.92 21.86 -7.73
CA PRO A 20 22.88 22.84 -6.67
C PRO A 20 23.95 23.93 -6.88
N SER A 21 23.57 25.17 -6.67
CA SER A 21 24.50 26.31 -6.64
C SER A 21 25.41 26.26 -5.39
N PRO A 22 26.56 26.95 -5.34
CA PRO A 22 27.39 26.98 -4.14
C PRO A 22 26.62 27.48 -2.91
N ALA A 23 26.69 26.75 -1.79
CA ALA A 23 26.08 27.18 -0.54
C ALA A 23 26.94 28.27 0.15
N PRO A 24 26.33 29.29 0.79
CA PRO A 24 27.10 30.27 1.54
C PRO A 24 27.73 29.64 2.78
N ALA A 25 28.89 30.15 3.20
CA ALA A 25 29.60 29.71 4.41
C ALA A 25 28.76 29.87 5.71
N SER A 26 27.68 30.65 5.66
CA SER A 26 26.80 30.98 6.78
C SER A 26 25.46 30.23 6.79
N ALA A 27 25.30 29.14 6.02
CA ALA A 27 24.05 28.37 5.99
C ALA A 27 23.70 27.84 7.40
N THR A 28 22.62 28.36 7.98
CA THR A 28 22.12 27.92 9.29
C THR A 28 21.19 26.71 9.10
N ASN A 29 21.60 25.55 9.61
CA ASN A 29 20.82 24.30 9.61
C ASN A 29 20.49 23.69 8.22
N PRO A 30 21.49 23.39 7.36
CA PRO A 30 21.24 22.76 6.06
C PRO A 30 20.70 21.33 6.20
N LEU A 31 20.06 20.82 5.15
CA LEU A 31 19.60 19.44 5.07
C LEU A 31 20.79 18.48 5.09
N ARG A 32 20.80 17.56 6.06
CA ARG A 32 21.90 16.63 6.34
C ARG A 32 21.36 15.23 6.60
N VAL A 33 22.23 14.23 6.47
CA VAL A 33 21.97 12.87 6.95
C VAL A 33 21.90 12.88 8.49
N ALA A 34 20.88 12.23 9.05
CA ALA A 34 20.64 12.18 10.50
C ALA A 34 21.32 10.99 11.18
N GLY A 35 21.59 9.91 10.44
CA GLY A 35 22.16 8.67 10.96
C GLY A 35 22.48 7.68 9.84
N PRO A 36 22.89 6.44 10.17
CA PRO A 36 23.15 5.41 9.17
C PRO A 36 21.88 5.06 8.38
N ALA A 37 22.07 4.46 7.20
CA ALA A 37 20.95 4.00 6.38
C ALA A 37 20.13 2.95 7.14
N ALA A 38 18.82 3.16 7.21
CA ALA A 38 17.89 2.43 8.05
C ALA A 38 17.32 1.20 7.32
N GLN A 39 16.01 1.02 7.29
CA GLN A 39 15.36 -0.17 6.75
C GLN A 39 15.60 -0.37 5.24
N THR A 40 15.51 -1.64 4.82
CA THR A 40 15.57 -2.03 3.41
C THR A 40 14.18 -1.91 2.79
N ILE A 41 14.10 -1.28 1.63
CA ILE A 41 12.86 -1.05 0.90
C ILE A 41 12.51 -2.30 0.11
N LEU A 42 11.34 -2.86 0.41
CA LEU A 42 10.71 -3.92 -0.35
C LEU A 42 10.27 -3.39 -1.70
N GLY A 43 9.52 -2.28 -1.76
CA GLY A 43 9.08 -1.75 -3.04
C GLY A 43 7.94 -0.75 -2.95
N PHE A 44 7.41 -0.40 -4.12
CA PHE A 44 6.28 0.51 -4.31
C PHE A 44 5.24 -0.14 -5.21
N GLY A 45 3.97 0.17 -4.98
CA GLY A 45 2.91 -0.33 -5.85
C GLY A 45 1.57 0.34 -5.69
N GLY A 46 0.57 -0.34 -6.23
CA GLY A 46 -0.83 0.01 -6.08
C GLY A 46 -1.71 -1.22 -5.86
N CYS A 47 -2.99 -1.00 -5.59
CA CYS A 47 -3.95 -2.07 -5.34
C CYS A 47 -4.76 -2.38 -6.61
N PHE A 48 -4.91 -3.68 -6.90
CA PHE A 48 -5.75 -4.15 -7.99
C PHE A 48 -7.21 -4.19 -7.54
N ASN A 49 -8.13 -3.76 -8.41
CA ASN A 49 -9.57 -3.83 -8.16
C ASN A 49 -10.36 -3.97 -9.47
N GLU A 50 -11.61 -4.41 -9.36
CA GLU A 50 -12.44 -4.71 -10.53
C GLU A 50 -12.92 -3.46 -11.26
N LEU A 51 -13.27 -2.38 -10.56
CA LEU A 51 -13.72 -1.15 -11.21
C LEU A 51 -12.64 -0.53 -12.10
N GLY A 52 -11.38 -0.51 -11.65
CA GLY A 52 -10.25 -0.07 -12.45
C GLY A 52 -9.96 -1.01 -13.62
N ALA A 53 -10.03 -2.33 -13.40
CA ALA A 53 -9.86 -3.31 -14.46
C ALA A 53 -10.94 -3.17 -15.56
N ARG A 54 -12.20 -2.95 -15.18
CA ARG A 54 -13.30 -2.74 -16.12
C ARG A 54 -13.03 -1.55 -17.04
N GLU A 55 -12.60 -0.41 -16.49
CA GLU A 55 -12.27 0.75 -17.33
C GLU A 55 -11.04 0.47 -18.20
N LEU A 56 -9.98 -0.12 -17.64
CA LEU A 56 -8.76 -0.44 -18.37
C LEU A 56 -9.03 -1.33 -19.60
N PHE A 57 -9.84 -2.38 -19.47
CA PHE A 57 -10.11 -3.31 -20.56
C PHE A 57 -11.12 -2.81 -21.60
N ARG A 58 -11.87 -1.74 -21.30
CA ARG A 58 -12.74 -1.08 -22.26
C ARG A 58 -12.01 -0.03 -23.11
N LEU A 59 -10.82 0.40 -22.70
CA LEU A 59 -9.98 1.30 -23.48
C LEU A 59 -9.45 0.63 -24.76
N PRO A 60 -9.17 1.41 -25.83
CA PRO A 60 -8.41 0.93 -26.97
C PRO A 60 -7.07 0.32 -26.56
N ASP A 61 -6.62 -0.72 -27.27
CA ASP A 61 -5.41 -1.48 -26.93
C ASP A 61 -4.16 -0.61 -26.75
N ALA A 62 -3.96 0.38 -27.61
CA ALA A 62 -2.82 1.31 -27.52
C ALA A 62 -2.87 2.19 -26.25
N THR A 63 -4.07 2.64 -25.88
CA THR A 63 -4.28 3.41 -24.65
C THR A 63 -4.07 2.51 -23.44
N ARG A 64 -4.66 1.30 -23.42
CA ARG A 64 -4.46 0.31 -22.36
C ARG A 64 -2.98 -0.01 -22.15
N ALA A 65 -2.23 -0.24 -23.22
CA ALA A 65 -0.78 -0.48 -23.17
C ALA A 65 -0.02 0.72 -22.57
N THR A 66 -0.42 1.95 -22.91
CA THR A 66 0.17 3.18 -22.35
C THR A 66 -0.03 3.27 -20.84
N LEU A 67 -1.23 2.93 -20.33
CA LEU A 67 -1.52 2.94 -18.88
C LEU A 67 -0.72 1.87 -18.14
N LEU A 68 -0.63 0.66 -18.70
CA LEU A 68 0.17 -0.42 -18.12
C LEU A 68 1.67 -0.06 -18.12
N GLU A 69 2.20 0.54 -19.18
CA GLU A 69 3.58 1.05 -19.21
C GLU A 69 3.77 2.19 -18.19
N ALA A 70 2.80 3.07 -18.03
CA ALA A 70 2.87 4.16 -17.06
C ALA A 70 2.90 3.67 -15.60
N LEU A 71 2.23 2.58 -15.27
CA LEU A 71 2.20 2.01 -13.91
C LEU A 71 3.37 1.05 -13.67
N PHE A 72 3.61 0.11 -14.60
CA PHE A 72 4.49 -1.03 -14.39
C PHE A 72 5.77 -0.98 -15.22
N GLY A 73 5.79 -0.19 -16.30
CA GLY A 73 6.92 -0.10 -17.22
C GLY A 73 8.12 0.65 -16.66
N ASN A 74 9.28 0.50 -17.30
CA ASN A 74 10.53 1.14 -16.86
C ASN A 74 10.52 2.66 -17.06
N SER A 75 9.67 3.18 -17.97
CA SER A 75 9.47 4.61 -18.18
C SER A 75 8.41 5.23 -17.24
N GLY A 76 7.59 4.38 -16.63
CA GLY A 76 6.51 4.70 -15.71
C GLY A 76 6.92 4.74 -14.24
N CYS A 77 5.97 4.46 -13.34
CA CYS A 77 6.22 4.27 -11.91
C CYS A 77 7.08 3.04 -11.64
N ALA A 78 7.07 2.05 -12.54
CA ALA A 78 7.81 0.81 -12.40
C ALA A 78 7.47 0.06 -11.10
N PHE A 79 6.18 0.00 -10.76
CA PHE A 79 5.68 -0.72 -9.58
C PHE A 79 6.09 -2.20 -9.59
N ASP A 80 6.46 -2.71 -8.42
CA ASP A 80 7.03 -4.05 -8.23
C ASP A 80 6.53 -4.76 -6.97
N PHE A 81 5.68 -4.10 -6.17
CA PHE A 81 5.11 -4.65 -4.94
C PHE A 81 3.66 -4.18 -4.77
N CYS A 82 2.70 -4.99 -5.22
CA CYS A 82 1.30 -4.61 -5.31
C CYS A 82 0.38 -5.46 -4.42
N ARG A 83 -0.86 -5.00 -4.24
CA ARG A 83 -1.88 -5.66 -3.42
C ARG A 83 -2.99 -6.27 -4.25
N ILE A 84 -3.46 -7.45 -3.83
CA ILE A 84 -4.60 -8.17 -4.42
C ILE A 84 -5.69 -8.35 -3.34
N PRO A 85 -6.97 -8.07 -3.64
CA PRO A 85 -8.08 -8.48 -2.80
C PRO A 85 -8.38 -9.98 -2.96
N LEU A 86 -8.58 -10.68 -1.84
CA LEU A 86 -9.14 -12.05 -1.88
C LEU A 86 -10.66 -11.97 -1.74
N GLY A 87 -11.37 -12.13 -2.85
CA GLY A 87 -12.80 -11.84 -2.95
C GLY A 87 -13.10 -10.35 -3.15
N ALA A 88 -14.35 -9.95 -2.93
CA ALA A 88 -14.78 -8.57 -3.15
C ALA A 88 -14.13 -7.57 -2.16
N SER A 89 -13.53 -6.50 -2.69
CA SER A 89 -13.23 -5.25 -1.95
C SER A 89 -14.35 -4.23 -2.12
N ASP A 90 -14.19 -3.02 -1.57
CA ASP A 90 -15.04 -1.86 -1.84
C ASP A 90 -14.96 -1.36 -3.31
N TYR A 91 -14.01 -1.82 -4.11
CA TYR A 91 -13.94 -1.56 -5.56
C TYR A 91 -14.21 -2.81 -6.42
N ALA A 92 -14.87 -3.82 -5.85
CA ALA A 92 -15.48 -4.90 -6.61
C ALA A 92 -16.79 -4.46 -7.29
N LEU A 93 -17.18 -5.12 -8.37
CA LEU A 93 -18.44 -4.85 -9.11
C LEU A 93 -19.69 -5.30 -8.34
N SER A 94 -19.54 -6.30 -7.46
CA SER A 94 -20.59 -6.86 -6.63
C SER A 94 -20.00 -7.53 -5.39
N TRP A 95 -20.87 -7.96 -4.49
CA TRP A 95 -20.50 -8.86 -3.39
C TRP A 95 -20.12 -10.23 -3.96
N TYR A 96 -18.98 -10.79 -3.54
CA TYR A 96 -18.61 -12.19 -3.77
C TYR A 96 -17.45 -12.60 -2.87
N SER A 97 -17.31 -13.91 -2.70
CA SER A 97 -16.14 -14.58 -2.12
C SER A 97 -15.67 -15.68 -3.07
N LEU A 98 -14.58 -16.36 -2.73
CA LEU A 98 -14.09 -17.48 -3.51
C LEU A 98 -14.80 -18.80 -3.17
N ASN A 99 -15.76 -18.79 -2.22
CA ASN A 99 -16.55 -19.96 -1.85
C ASN A 99 -17.91 -19.58 -1.23
N ASP A 100 -18.89 -19.26 -2.06
CA ASP A 100 -20.20 -18.74 -1.62
C ASP A 100 -21.28 -19.80 -1.34
N ASP A 101 -20.98 -21.08 -1.52
CA ASP A 101 -21.94 -22.16 -1.25
C ASP A 101 -22.08 -22.40 0.26
N PRO A 102 -23.27 -22.13 0.87
CA PRO A 102 -23.41 -22.16 2.32
C PRO A 102 -23.17 -23.55 2.93
N GLY A 103 -22.24 -23.62 3.88
CA GLY A 103 -21.94 -24.85 4.60
C GLY A 103 -20.92 -25.76 3.92
N ASP A 104 -20.30 -25.32 2.82
CA ASP A 104 -19.16 -26.01 2.22
C ASP A 104 -17.91 -25.87 3.10
N LEU A 105 -17.85 -26.65 4.18
CA LEU A 105 -16.73 -26.68 5.11
C LEU A 105 -15.48 -27.33 4.50
N ALA A 106 -15.64 -28.14 3.45
CA ALA A 106 -14.58 -28.91 2.81
C ALA A 106 -13.92 -28.17 1.64
N MET A 107 -14.38 -26.95 1.30
CA MET A 107 -13.93 -26.15 0.18
C MET A 107 -14.13 -26.83 -1.19
N GLU A 108 -15.13 -27.70 -1.33
CA GLU A 108 -15.45 -28.42 -2.58
C GLU A 108 -15.90 -27.47 -3.70
N ARG A 109 -16.43 -26.29 -3.33
CA ARG A 109 -16.98 -25.29 -4.23
C ARG A 109 -16.12 -24.04 -4.34
N PHE A 110 -14.92 -24.07 -3.74
CA PHE A 110 -13.96 -23.00 -3.91
C PHE A 110 -13.62 -22.79 -5.39
N SER A 111 -13.67 -21.54 -5.87
CA SER A 111 -13.33 -21.22 -7.26
C SER A 111 -12.77 -19.81 -7.44
N LEU A 112 -11.88 -19.66 -8.43
CA LEU A 112 -11.42 -18.38 -8.97
C LEU A 112 -12.19 -17.95 -10.23
N ASP A 113 -13.29 -18.63 -10.59
CA ASP A 113 -14.02 -18.34 -11.84
C ASP A 113 -14.42 -16.86 -11.93
N ARG A 114 -14.86 -16.27 -10.81
CA ARG A 114 -15.18 -14.84 -10.76
C ARG A 114 -13.96 -13.96 -11.03
N ASP A 115 -12.79 -14.29 -10.46
CA ASP A 115 -11.55 -13.53 -10.66
C ASP A 115 -11.02 -13.68 -12.09
N ARG A 116 -11.25 -14.83 -12.76
CA ARG A 116 -10.87 -15.08 -14.15
C ARG A 116 -11.57 -14.14 -15.14
N GLU A 117 -12.74 -13.62 -14.77
CA GLU A 117 -13.48 -12.68 -15.63
C GLU A 117 -12.77 -11.32 -15.75
N LEU A 118 -12.05 -10.88 -14.70
CA LEU A 118 -11.56 -9.50 -14.67
C LEU A 118 -10.26 -9.28 -13.87
N LEU A 119 -10.17 -9.78 -12.64
CA LEU A 119 -9.01 -9.53 -11.77
C LEU A 119 -7.74 -10.24 -12.28
N LEU A 120 -7.81 -11.53 -12.59
CA LEU A 120 -6.67 -12.30 -13.12
C LEU A 120 -6.17 -11.76 -14.47
N PRO A 121 -7.04 -11.43 -15.46
CA PRO A 121 -6.62 -10.72 -16.65
C PRO A 121 -5.84 -9.43 -16.35
N TYR A 122 -6.27 -8.63 -15.36
CA TYR A 122 -5.58 -7.40 -14.98
C TYR A 122 -4.20 -7.69 -14.38
N LEU A 123 -4.09 -8.68 -13.50
CA LEU A 123 -2.83 -9.12 -12.90
C LEU A 123 -1.84 -9.61 -13.97
N HIS A 124 -2.29 -10.43 -14.93
CA HIS A 124 -1.45 -10.92 -16.02
C HIS A 124 -1.01 -9.80 -16.97
N ALA A 125 -1.89 -8.83 -17.26
CA ALA A 125 -1.53 -7.67 -18.06
C ALA A 125 -0.41 -6.84 -17.40
N ALA A 126 -0.44 -6.69 -16.07
CA ALA A 126 0.63 -6.05 -15.31
C ALA A 126 1.92 -6.89 -15.32
N GLN A 127 1.83 -8.20 -15.09
CA GLN A 127 2.99 -9.11 -15.12
C GLN A 127 3.67 -9.18 -16.50
N ALA A 128 2.90 -9.04 -17.59
CA ALA A 128 3.44 -8.97 -18.94
C ALA A 128 4.37 -7.77 -19.15
N VAL A 129 4.12 -6.65 -18.45
CA VAL A 129 4.98 -5.45 -18.46
C VAL A 129 6.09 -5.54 -17.39
N ARG A 130 5.77 -6.09 -16.22
CA ARG A 130 6.69 -6.28 -15.09
C ARG A 130 6.72 -7.75 -14.63
N PRO A 131 7.57 -8.60 -15.22
CA PRO A 131 7.62 -10.03 -14.86
C PRO A 131 8.05 -10.32 -13.42
N VAL A 132 8.76 -9.40 -12.77
CA VAL A 132 9.25 -9.52 -11.38
C VAL A 132 8.27 -8.98 -10.33
N LEU A 133 7.02 -8.72 -10.72
CA LEU A 133 5.99 -8.14 -9.85
C LEU A 133 5.66 -9.09 -8.69
N ARG A 134 5.78 -8.59 -7.46
CA ARG A 134 5.40 -9.31 -6.24
C ARG A 134 4.05 -8.84 -5.74
N PHE A 135 3.32 -9.76 -5.14
CA PHE A 135 2.01 -9.49 -4.58
C PHE A 135 1.95 -9.82 -3.10
N PHE A 136 1.21 -9.00 -2.35
CA PHE A 136 0.58 -9.42 -1.11
C PHE A 136 -0.94 -9.40 -1.28
N ALA A 137 -1.64 -10.14 -0.43
CA ALA A 137 -3.08 -10.24 -0.50
C ALA A 137 -3.74 -10.09 0.87
N SER A 138 -4.97 -9.57 0.88
CA SER A 138 -5.85 -9.62 2.05
C SER A 138 -7.31 -9.80 1.64
N PRO A 139 -8.11 -10.56 2.40
CA PRO A 139 -9.55 -10.57 2.25
C PRO A 139 -10.16 -9.32 2.90
N TRP A 140 -11.20 -8.77 2.29
CA TRP A 140 -12.08 -7.80 2.96
C TRP A 140 -13.12 -8.49 3.82
N SER A 141 -13.63 -9.64 3.38
CA SER A 141 -14.58 -10.44 4.14
C SER A 141 -14.36 -11.93 3.88
N PRO A 142 -14.53 -12.78 4.90
CA PRO A 142 -14.84 -14.19 4.69
C PRO A 142 -16.12 -14.37 3.84
N PRO A 143 -16.35 -15.57 3.27
CA PRO A 143 -17.65 -15.94 2.73
C PRO A 143 -18.78 -15.61 3.71
N ALA A 144 -19.87 -15.05 3.21
CA ALA A 144 -20.94 -14.53 4.06
C ALA A 144 -21.46 -15.59 5.06
N TRP A 145 -21.63 -16.83 4.60
CA TRP A 145 -22.15 -17.93 5.43
C TRP A 145 -21.25 -18.34 6.61
N MET A 146 -19.97 -17.95 6.60
CA MET A 146 -19.03 -18.15 7.71
C MET A 146 -19.18 -17.09 8.82
N LYS A 147 -19.91 -15.99 8.57
CA LYS A 147 -20.05 -14.87 9.49
C LYS A 147 -21.31 -14.97 10.34
N GLU A 148 -21.27 -14.38 11.53
CA GLU A 148 -22.38 -14.43 12.51
C GLU A 148 -23.71 -13.99 11.90
N HIS A 149 -23.70 -12.88 11.16
CA HIS A 149 -24.90 -12.29 10.56
C HIS A 149 -25.06 -12.58 9.07
N ARG A 150 -24.36 -13.60 8.55
CA ARG A 150 -24.46 -14.09 7.17
C ARG A 150 -24.48 -13.00 6.08
N ARG A 151 -23.63 -11.98 6.23
CA ARG A 151 -23.54 -10.83 5.31
C ARG A 151 -22.09 -10.40 5.10
N TYR A 152 -21.82 -9.74 3.99
CA TYR A 152 -20.48 -9.29 3.62
C TYR A 152 -19.98 -8.08 4.39
N ASN A 153 -20.87 -7.16 4.77
CA ASN A 153 -20.52 -5.92 5.43
C ASN A 153 -20.63 -6.03 6.96
N GLY A 154 -19.62 -5.54 7.67
CA GLY A 154 -19.51 -5.63 9.13
C GLY A 154 -19.50 -7.08 9.65
N SER A 155 -20.02 -7.28 10.86
CA SER A 155 -20.10 -8.60 11.53
C SER A 155 -18.72 -9.22 11.81
N ARG A 156 -18.70 -10.33 12.56
CA ARG A 156 -17.49 -11.13 12.84
C ARG A 156 -17.57 -12.49 12.18
N LEU A 157 -16.40 -13.14 12.02
CA LEU A 157 -16.30 -14.56 11.71
C LEU A 157 -16.87 -15.37 12.89
N ARG A 158 -17.62 -16.44 12.61
CA ARG A 158 -18.14 -17.31 13.68
C ARG A 158 -16.97 -18.01 14.38
N ALA A 159 -16.97 -17.97 15.71
CA ALA A 159 -16.00 -18.68 16.55
C ALA A 159 -16.17 -20.22 16.60
N ASP A 160 -17.02 -20.77 15.73
CA ASP A 160 -17.24 -22.21 15.59
C ASP A 160 -15.95 -22.88 15.07
N PRO A 161 -15.41 -23.91 15.76
CA PRO A 161 -14.16 -24.55 15.36
C PRO A 161 -14.14 -25.08 13.92
N ALA A 162 -15.28 -25.58 13.41
CA ALA A 162 -15.37 -26.05 12.03
C ALA A 162 -15.31 -24.89 11.03
N ILE A 163 -15.90 -23.74 11.38
CA ILE A 163 -15.83 -22.52 10.56
C ILE A 163 -14.43 -21.93 10.57
N LEU A 164 -13.80 -21.84 11.74
CA LEU A 164 -12.41 -21.36 11.85
C LEU A 164 -11.46 -22.27 11.06
N SER A 165 -11.63 -23.59 11.15
CA SER A 165 -10.88 -24.55 10.34
C SER A 165 -11.07 -24.29 8.85
N ALA A 166 -12.32 -24.26 8.39
CA ALA A 166 -12.68 -24.06 6.99
C ALA A 166 -12.18 -22.72 6.44
N TYR A 167 -12.19 -21.66 7.25
CA TYR A 167 -11.67 -20.35 6.83
C TYR A 167 -10.15 -20.33 6.68
N ALA A 168 -9.42 -21.07 7.52
CA ALA A 168 -7.98 -21.22 7.34
C ALA A 168 -7.65 -22.04 6.06
N ASP A 169 -8.46 -23.06 5.74
CA ASP A 169 -8.34 -23.80 4.49
C ASP A 169 -8.68 -22.93 3.27
N TYR A 170 -9.71 -22.08 3.37
CA TYR A 170 -10.06 -21.07 2.35
C TYR A 170 -8.88 -20.15 2.00
N LEU A 171 -8.19 -19.60 3.02
CA LEU A 171 -7.06 -18.70 2.82
C LEU A 171 -5.84 -19.42 2.20
N LEU A 172 -5.54 -20.64 2.67
CA LEU A 172 -4.47 -21.47 2.09
C LEU A 172 -4.77 -21.83 0.63
N LEU A 173 -6.02 -22.23 0.35
CA LEU A 173 -6.45 -22.60 -0.99
C LEU A 173 -6.42 -21.41 -1.94
N ALA A 174 -6.80 -20.20 -1.48
CA ALA A 174 -6.67 -18.98 -2.26
C ALA A 174 -5.21 -18.71 -2.67
N VAL A 175 -4.26 -18.76 -1.73
CA VAL A 175 -2.83 -18.57 -2.03
C VAL A 175 -2.35 -19.57 -3.09
N ARG A 176 -2.73 -20.84 -2.97
CA ARG A 176 -2.34 -21.90 -3.90
C ARG A 176 -3.01 -21.78 -5.26
N ALA A 177 -4.29 -21.39 -5.30
CA ALA A 177 -5.05 -21.22 -6.53
C ALA A 177 -4.50 -20.04 -7.36
N PHE A 178 -4.23 -18.89 -6.73
CA PHE A 178 -3.56 -17.78 -7.43
C PHE A 178 -2.18 -18.18 -7.94
N ARG A 179 -1.40 -18.95 -7.16
CA ARG A 179 -0.11 -19.49 -7.63
C ARG A 179 -0.27 -20.40 -8.84
N ALA A 180 -1.30 -21.25 -8.88
CA ALA A 180 -1.58 -22.13 -10.01
C ALA A 180 -1.94 -21.34 -11.28
N GLU A 181 -2.52 -20.15 -11.14
CA GLU A 181 -2.74 -19.19 -12.23
C GLU A 181 -1.46 -18.41 -12.60
N GLY A 182 -0.32 -18.63 -11.94
CA GLY A 182 0.92 -17.89 -12.20
C GLY A 182 1.04 -16.55 -11.44
N VAL A 183 0.15 -16.29 -10.48
CA VAL A 183 0.18 -15.12 -9.60
C VAL A 183 0.73 -15.53 -8.23
N SER A 184 2.00 -15.22 -7.98
CA SER A 184 2.64 -15.57 -6.71
C SER A 184 2.33 -14.54 -5.61
N ILE A 185 1.49 -14.94 -4.65
CA ILE A 185 1.26 -14.19 -3.41
C ILE A 185 2.39 -14.51 -2.44
N SER A 186 3.19 -13.50 -2.11
CA SER A 186 4.33 -13.61 -1.20
C SER A 186 3.96 -13.39 0.27
N GLN A 187 2.89 -12.62 0.52
CA GLN A 187 2.43 -12.27 1.86
C GLN A 187 0.91 -12.31 1.91
N LEU A 188 0.37 -13.00 2.91
CA LEU A 188 -1.04 -13.00 3.24
C LEU A 188 -1.24 -12.20 4.53
N HIS A 189 -1.95 -11.08 4.41
CA HIS A 189 -2.41 -10.30 5.55
C HIS A 189 -3.79 -10.84 5.96
N VAL A 190 -3.91 -11.32 7.20
CA VAL A 190 -5.06 -12.15 7.65
C VAL A 190 -6.42 -11.52 7.34
N GLN A 191 -6.53 -10.20 7.46
CA GLN A 191 -7.77 -9.47 7.24
C GLN A 191 -7.45 -8.01 6.90
N ASN A 192 -8.19 -7.44 5.93
CA ASN A 192 -8.23 -6.01 5.69
C ASN A 192 -9.01 -5.29 6.78
N GLU A 193 -8.46 -4.21 7.34
CA GLU A 193 -9.12 -3.34 8.33
C GLU A 193 -9.92 -4.11 9.37
N PRO A 194 -9.27 -5.01 10.14
CA PRO A 194 -9.99 -5.95 11.00
C PRO A 194 -10.75 -5.28 12.15
N ASN A 195 -10.56 -3.99 12.36
CA ASN A 195 -11.31 -3.16 13.29
C ASN A 195 -12.42 -2.32 12.63
N SER A 196 -12.59 -2.30 11.31
CA SER A 196 -13.55 -1.40 10.66
C SER A 196 -14.84 -2.10 10.24
N ASP A 197 -15.97 -1.65 10.80
CA ASP A 197 -17.32 -2.03 10.34
C ASP A 197 -17.72 -1.09 9.20
N GLN A 198 -17.79 -1.63 7.99
CA GLN A 198 -17.98 -0.84 6.78
C GLN A 198 -19.31 -1.18 6.11
N LYS A 199 -19.80 -0.26 5.27
CA LYS A 199 -20.98 -0.49 4.40
C LYS A 199 -20.72 -1.40 3.19
N PHE A 200 -19.45 -1.73 2.96
CA PHE A 200 -18.92 -2.60 1.91
C PHE A 200 -18.26 -3.84 2.55
N PRO A 201 -17.68 -4.80 1.78
CA PRO A 201 -17.12 -6.02 2.36
C PRO A 201 -16.15 -5.70 3.52
N SER A 202 -16.39 -6.26 4.68
CA SER A 202 -15.59 -6.03 5.89
C SER A 202 -15.83 -7.15 6.89
N CYS A 203 -14.87 -7.45 7.75
CA CYS A 203 -15.05 -8.38 8.85
C CYS A 203 -14.28 -7.92 10.06
N LEU A 204 -15.00 -7.77 11.17
CA LEU A 204 -14.43 -7.40 12.45
C LEU A 204 -13.75 -8.61 13.10
N TRP A 205 -12.64 -8.34 13.77
CA TRP A 205 -11.92 -9.25 14.65
C TRP A 205 -11.58 -8.51 15.95
N THR A 206 -11.21 -9.23 16.99
CA THR A 206 -10.42 -8.66 18.11
C THR A 206 -8.99 -9.15 17.97
N GLY A 207 -8.03 -8.52 18.64
CA GLY A 207 -6.65 -9.03 18.63
C GLY A 207 -6.56 -10.43 19.23
N GLU A 208 -7.35 -10.76 20.25
CA GLU A 208 -7.41 -12.11 20.83
C GLU A 208 -7.94 -13.13 19.83
N SER A 209 -9.06 -12.84 19.16
CA SER A 209 -9.64 -13.79 18.21
C SER A 209 -8.72 -14.01 17.01
N MET A 210 -8.03 -12.95 16.56
CA MET A 210 -7.05 -13.05 15.49
C MET A 210 -5.78 -13.79 15.92
N ARG A 211 -5.27 -13.52 17.13
CA ARG A 211 -4.15 -14.26 17.74
C ARG A 211 -4.47 -15.75 17.79
N ASP A 212 -5.63 -16.11 18.34
CA ASP A 212 -6.04 -17.50 18.50
C ASP A 212 -6.23 -18.18 17.14
N PHE A 213 -6.82 -17.49 16.16
CA PHE A 213 -6.93 -18.01 14.79
C PHE A 213 -5.57 -18.23 14.13
N ILE A 214 -4.62 -17.29 14.27
CA ILE A 214 -3.25 -17.45 13.75
C ILE A 214 -2.56 -18.63 14.42
N ARG A 215 -2.61 -18.71 15.76
CA ARG A 215 -1.95 -19.75 16.57
C ARG A 215 -2.51 -21.14 16.29
N ASP A 216 -3.83 -21.28 16.33
CA ASP A 216 -4.49 -22.58 16.42
C ASP A 216 -4.97 -23.09 15.05
N GLN A 217 -5.17 -22.19 14.07
CA GLN A 217 -5.76 -22.56 12.79
C GLN A 217 -4.84 -22.27 11.61
N LEU A 218 -4.56 -20.99 11.34
CA LEU A 218 -3.92 -20.56 10.10
C LEU A 218 -2.42 -20.92 10.04
N GLY A 219 -1.67 -20.58 11.09
CA GLY A 219 -0.23 -20.85 11.18
C GLY A 219 0.12 -22.32 11.00
N PRO A 220 -0.49 -23.24 11.78
CA PRO A 220 -0.25 -24.67 11.64
C PRO A 220 -0.57 -25.22 10.25
N ARG A 221 -1.65 -24.73 9.60
CA ARG A 221 -2.01 -25.15 8.23
C ARG A 221 -0.97 -24.73 7.20
N PHE A 222 -0.52 -23.47 7.24
CA PHE A 222 0.52 -22.99 6.33
C PHE A 222 1.85 -23.73 6.55
N ALA A 223 2.23 -23.97 7.80
CA ALA A 223 3.44 -24.72 8.14
C ALA A 223 3.38 -26.18 7.69
N ALA A 224 2.28 -26.89 7.99
CA ALA A 224 2.09 -28.29 7.57
C ALA A 224 2.02 -28.43 6.05
N ALA A 225 1.50 -27.42 5.37
CA ALA A 225 1.45 -27.31 3.92
C ALA A 225 2.80 -27.01 3.25
N GLY A 226 3.85 -26.68 4.03
CA GLY A 226 5.13 -26.20 3.49
C GLY A 226 4.99 -24.91 2.68
N GLU A 227 4.01 -24.07 3.04
CA GLU A 227 3.65 -22.89 2.26
C GLU A 227 4.67 -21.76 2.46
N SER A 228 5.20 -21.22 1.36
CA SER A 228 6.21 -20.15 1.38
C SER A 228 5.62 -18.76 1.54
N CYS A 229 4.32 -18.59 1.32
CA CYS A 229 3.62 -17.34 1.57
C CYS A 229 3.67 -16.99 3.06
N GLU A 230 4.19 -15.80 3.37
CA GLU A 230 4.31 -15.33 4.75
C GLU A 230 2.96 -14.92 5.32
N LEU A 231 2.74 -15.18 6.62
CA LEU A 231 1.58 -14.68 7.34
C LEU A 231 1.90 -13.34 8.01
N TRP A 232 1.06 -12.34 7.78
CA TRP A 232 1.17 -10.99 8.31
C TRP A 232 -0.04 -10.67 9.17
N ALA A 233 0.17 -9.93 10.27
CA ALA A 233 -0.87 -9.69 11.29
C ALA A 233 -2.15 -9.01 10.75
N GLY A 234 -2.11 -8.39 9.57
CA GLY A 234 -3.25 -7.76 8.93
C GLY A 234 -2.87 -6.44 8.26
N THR A 235 -3.88 -5.70 7.80
CA THR A 235 -3.73 -4.31 7.37
C THR A 235 -4.51 -3.41 8.34
N LEU A 236 -3.81 -2.92 9.37
CA LEU A 236 -4.44 -2.27 10.52
C LEU A 236 -4.77 -0.79 10.20
N GLU A 237 -6.06 -0.45 10.26
CA GLU A 237 -6.60 0.89 9.95
C GLU A 237 -6.48 1.86 11.12
N ARG A 238 -6.62 1.35 12.35
CA ARG A 238 -6.43 2.13 13.59
C ARG A 238 -5.33 1.51 14.44
N GLY A 239 -4.52 2.38 15.04
CA GLY A 239 -3.33 1.98 15.79
C GLY A 239 -2.95 2.88 16.96
N ALA A 240 -3.33 4.16 16.94
CA ALA A 240 -3.21 5.04 18.09
C ALA A 240 -4.53 5.12 18.87
N LEU A 241 -4.49 5.64 20.09
CA LEU A 241 -5.67 6.12 20.81
C LEU A 241 -6.31 7.26 20.02
N LEU A 242 -7.22 6.94 19.12
CA LEU A 242 -8.00 7.92 18.38
C LEU A 242 -9.26 8.22 19.17
N GLY A 243 -9.24 9.33 19.91
CA GLY A 243 -10.43 9.89 20.54
C GLY A 243 -10.43 9.84 22.07
N TRP A 244 -10.98 10.90 22.65
CA TRP A 244 -11.32 11.06 24.08
C TRP A 244 -12.69 10.43 24.38
N GLN A 245 -13.11 9.42 23.62
CA GLN A 245 -14.38 8.71 23.82
C GLN A 245 -14.06 7.38 24.51
N PRO A 246 -14.49 7.17 25.77
CA PRO A 246 -14.11 6.00 26.58
C PRO A 246 -14.38 4.65 25.93
N ASP A 247 -15.39 4.55 25.06
CA ASP A 247 -15.80 3.35 24.34
C ASP A 247 -14.94 3.05 23.09
N GLN A 248 -14.24 4.05 22.53
CA GLN A 248 -13.28 3.87 21.43
C GLN A 248 -11.86 3.54 21.91
N ILE A 249 -11.59 3.68 23.21
CA ILE A 249 -10.28 3.44 23.84
C ILE A 249 -9.99 1.94 24.01
N GLU A 250 -11.02 1.10 24.19
CA GLU A 250 -10.86 -0.31 24.57
C GLU A 250 -10.70 -1.30 23.40
N GLY A 251 -10.79 -0.90 22.13
CA GLY A 251 -10.80 -1.86 20.99
C GLY A 251 -9.78 -1.62 19.87
N ASP A 252 -9.37 -0.37 19.66
CA ASP A 252 -8.83 0.04 18.35
C ASP A 252 -7.41 0.65 18.42
N CYS A 253 -6.64 0.24 19.43
CA CYS A 253 -5.28 0.72 19.62
C CYS A 253 -4.24 -0.40 19.49
N TYR A 254 -2.97 0.01 19.33
CA TYR A 254 -1.79 -0.86 19.26
C TYR A 254 -1.81 -2.01 20.27
N HIS A 255 -2.17 -1.72 21.53
CA HIS A 255 -2.14 -2.69 22.63
C HIS A 255 -3.09 -3.86 22.41
N ASN A 256 -4.27 -3.60 21.84
CA ASN A 256 -5.31 -4.61 21.69
C ASN A 256 -5.18 -5.39 20.38
N TRP A 257 -4.30 -4.97 19.48
CA TRP A 257 -4.07 -5.60 18.19
C TRP A 257 -2.68 -6.21 18.10
N LEU A 258 -1.69 -5.42 17.69
CA LEU A 258 -0.37 -5.96 17.38
C LEU A 258 0.31 -6.50 18.63
N HIS A 259 0.23 -5.78 19.75
CA HIS A 259 0.79 -6.27 21.01
C HIS A 259 0.11 -7.58 21.45
N THR A 260 -1.23 -7.65 21.48
CA THR A 260 -1.97 -8.89 21.82
C THR A 260 -1.54 -10.10 20.97
N ILE A 261 -1.38 -9.92 19.66
CA ILE A 261 -0.95 -11.00 18.76
C ILE A 261 0.51 -11.40 19.02
N MET A 262 1.41 -10.41 19.12
CA MET A 262 2.85 -10.64 19.22
C MET A 262 3.31 -11.05 20.63
N ALA A 263 2.54 -10.73 21.68
CA ALA A 263 2.82 -11.13 23.05
C ALA A 263 2.65 -12.64 23.28
N ASP A 264 1.84 -13.33 22.46
CA ASP A 264 1.73 -14.79 22.46
C ASP A 264 2.84 -15.41 21.60
N PRO A 265 3.79 -16.16 22.19
CA PRO A 265 4.90 -16.73 21.43
C PRO A 265 4.49 -17.71 20.34
N ALA A 266 3.37 -18.42 20.52
CA ALA A 266 2.89 -19.42 19.58
C ALA A 266 2.21 -18.77 18.36
N ALA A 267 1.46 -17.67 18.56
CA ALA A 267 0.97 -16.86 17.44
C ALA A 267 2.14 -16.14 16.72
N ARG A 268 3.01 -15.49 17.49
CA ARG A 268 4.16 -14.73 16.99
C ARG A 268 5.09 -15.56 16.10
N ALA A 269 5.27 -16.84 16.39
CA ALA A 269 6.12 -17.73 15.58
C ALA A 269 5.72 -17.74 14.09
N PHE A 270 4.45 -17.53 13.78
CA PHE A 270 3.91 -17.51 12.42
C PHE A 270 3.88 -16.11 11.78
N VAL A 271 3.83 -15.04 12.56
CA VAL A 271 3.71 -13.66 12.06
C VAL A 271 5.06 -13.13 11.58
N LYS A 272 5.15 -12.72 10.32
CA LYS A 272 6.38 -12.20 9.68
C LYS A 272 6.38 -10.69 9.48
N GLY A 273 5.29 -10.00 9.79
CA GLY A 273 5.21 -8.55 9.71
C GLY A 273 3.81 -8.03 9.99
N VAL A 274 3.67 -6.70 9.90
CA VAL A 274 2.39 -5.99 10.04
C VAL A 274 2.23 -4.92 8.96
N GLY A 275 1.01 -4.78 8.44
CA GLY A 275 0.61 -3.69 7.57
C GLY A 275 -0.13 -2.61 8.35
N TYR A 276 0.13 -1.34 8.04
CA TYR A 276 -0.64 -0.21 8.54
C TYR A 276 -1.24 0.61 7.40
N GLN A 277 -2.42 1.15 7.66
CA GLN A 277 -3.13 2.10 6.80
C GLN A 277 -3.82 3.18 7.64
N TRP A 278 -4.24 4.27 7.00
CA TRP A 278 -5.02 5.34 7.64
C TRP A 278 -4.45 5.81 8.99
N ALA A 279 -5.21 5.68 10.07
CA ALA A 279 -4.81 6.12 11.40
C ALA A 279 -3.87 5.12 12.12
N GLY A 280 -3.68 3.93 11.55
CA GLY A 280 -2.68 2.94 11.92
C GLY A 280 -1.25 3.49 11.89
N LYS A 281 -1.00 4.53 11.08
CA LYS A 281 0.27 5.28 11.09
C LYS A 281 0.69 5.78 12.48
N GLY A 282 -0.26 6.00 13.40
CA GLY A 282 0.02 6.38 14.78
C GLY A 282 0.68 5.28 15.63
N ALA A 283 0.57 4.00 15.23
CA ALA A 283 1.18 2.87 15.93
C ALA A 283 2.62 2.58 15.49
N LEU A 284 3.14 3.24 14.45
CA LEU A 284 4.45 2.92 13.88
C LEU A 284 5.57 3.09 14.93
N ALA A 285 5.56 4.17 15.71
CA ALA A 285 6.57 4.41 16.73
C ALA A 285 6.54 3.36 17.85
N GLN A 286 5.36 2.97 18.34
CA GLN A 286 5.21 1.93 19.36
C GLN A 286 5.66 0.56 18.82
N THR A 287 5.25 0.23 17.60
CA THR A 287 5.68 -1.00 16.92
C THR A 287 7.19 -1.10 16.82
N ARG A 288 7.84 0.00 16.43
CA ARG A 288 9.30 0.05 16.29
C ARG A 288 10.03 -0.04 17.62
N ALA A 289 9.44 0.52 18.69
CA ALA A 289 10.02 0.46 20.03
C ALA A 289 9.95 -0.95 20.64
N GLU A 290 8.82 -1.66 20.47
CA GLU A 290 8.62 -2.97 21.07
C GLU A 290 9.14 -4.13 20.20
N TRP A 291 8.96 -4.02 18.87
CA TRP A 291 9.31 -5.06 17.89
C TRP A 291 10.23 -4.49 16.79
N PRO A 292 11.47 -4.07 17.13
CA PRO A 292 12.36 -3.39 16.19
C PRO A 292 12.67 -4.21 14.93
N ASP A 293 12.73 -5.54 15.06
CA ASP A 293 13.03 -6.46 13.97
C ASP A 293 11.80 -6.85 13.14
N LEU A 294 10.58 -6.50 13.57
CA LEU A 294 9.35 -6.86 12.85
C LEU A 294 9.22 -5.99 11.58
N PRO A 295 9.15 -6.58 10.38
CA PRO A 295 8.84 -5.84 9.17
C PRO A 295 7.51 -5.08 9.28
N VAL A 296 7.50 -3.83 8.82
CA VAL A 296 6.29 -3.01 8.71
C VAL A 296 6.22 -2.48 7.30
N ILE A 297 5.01 -2.49 6.73
CA ILE A 297 4.73 -1.87 5.44
C ILE A 297 3.50 -0.98 5.54
N GLN A 298 3.43 0.01 4.66
CA GLN A 298 2.20 0.74 4.39
C GLN A 298 1.43 -0.01 3.29
N THR A 299 0.18 -0.36 3.55
CA THR A 299 -0.60 -1.31 2.73
C THR A 299 -1.69 -0.67 1.89
N GLU A 300 -2.13 0.54 2.27
CA GLU A 300 -3.19 1.28 1.59
C GLU A 300 -3.12 2.77 1.95
N GLY A 301 -3.16 3.63 0.92
CA GLY A 301 -3.12 5.08 1.09
C GLY A 301 -4.50 5.62 1.50
N GLU A 302 -4.53 6.74 2.21
CA GLU A 302 -5.80 7.38 2.52
C GLU A 302 -6.50 7.85 1.24
N CYS A 303 -7.81 7.60 1.18
CA CYS A 303 -8.50 7.52 -0.11
C CYS A 303 -9.00 8.84 -0.70
N GLY A 304 -8.96 9.95 0.02
CA GLY A 304 -9.44 11.25 -0.48
C GLY A 304 -10.94 11.30 -0.78
N ASP A 305 -11.36 12.15 -1.72
CA ASP A 305 -12.76 12.46 -2.00
C ASP A 305 -13.15 12.41 -3.49
N GLY A 306 -12.26 11.90 -4.35
CA GLY A 306 -12.43 11.80 -5.79
C GLY A 306 -12.11 13.08 -6.57
N LYS A 307 -11.67 14.16 -5.90
CA LYS A 307 -11.30 15.42 -6.56
C LYS A 307 -9.88 15.42 -7.11
N ASN A 308 -9.01 14.49 -6.67
CA ASN A 308 -7.64 14.34 -7.19
C ASN A 308 -6.84 15.66 -7.19
N THR A 309 -6.86 16.40 -6.08
CA THR A 309 -6.31 17.77 -6.05
C THR A 309 -4.80 17.81 -5.85
N TRP A 310 -4.16 18.90 -6.30
CA TRP A 310 -2.74 19.15 -6.04
C TRP A 310 -2.41 19.32 -4.53
N SER A 311 -3.39 19.73 -3.71
CA SER A 311 -3.22 19.76 -2.25
C SER A 311 -3.21 18.35 -1.66
N TYR A 312 -4.05 17.44 -2.17
CA TYR A 312 -4.06 16.06 -1.73
C TYR A 312 -2.77 15.32 -2.14
N ALA A 313 -2.15 15.68 -3.27
CA ALA A 313 -0.84 15.16 -3.64
C ALA A 313 0.26 15.46 -2.59
N PHE A 314 0.28 16.66 -2.01
CA PHE A 314 1.21 16.96 -0.91
C PHE A 314 0.86 16.21 0.36
N TYR A 315 -0.44 16.01 0.63
CA TYR A 315 -0.87 15.16 1.73
C TYR A 315 -0.32 13.72 1.59
N VAL A 316 -0.40 13.14 0.38
CA VAL A 316 0.18 11.81 0.10
C VAL A 316 1.70 11.81 0.24
N PHE A 317 2.39 12.90 -0.16
CA PHE A 317 3.82 13.03 0.08
C PHE A 317 4.17 13.06 1.57
N ASP A 318 3.38 13.77 2.39
CA ASP A 318 3.55 13.78 3.85
C ASP A 318 3.30 12.39 4.47
N LEU A 319 2.34 11.62 3.95
CA LEU A 319 2.14 10.22 4.34
C LEU A 319 3.34 9.34 3.99
N LEU A 320 3.86 9.43 2.76
CA LEU A 320 5.09 8.73 2.34
C LEU A 320 6.24 9.07 3.30
N TRP A 321 6.42 10.36 3.61
CA TRP A 321 7.42 10.82 4.56
C TRP A 321 7.21 10.18 5.94
N GLN A 322 5.98 10.21 6.46
CA GLN A 322 5.65 9.66 7.77
C GLN A 322 5.97 8.16 7.84
N TYR A 323 5.52 7.37 6.87
CA TYR A 323 5.72 5.93 6.90
C TYR A 323 7.20 5.53 6.80
N PHE A 324 7.96 6.12 5.86
CA PHE A 324 9.38 5.78 5.72
C PHE A 324 10.22 6.25 6.91
N ASN A 325 9.95 7.44 7.47
CA ASN A 325 10.66 7.90 8.67
C ASN A 325 10.37 7.06 9.93
N HIS A 326 9.30 6.25 9.92
CA HIS A 326 8.98 5.32 11.01
C HIS A 326 9.17 3.85 10.62
N GLY A 327 10.07 3.58 9.66
CA GLY A 327 10.55 2.23 9.40
C GLY A 327 9.65 1.38 8.50
N ALA A 328 8.70 1.97 7.78
CA ALA A 328 7.97 1.23 6.74
C ALA A 328 8.94 0.85 5.60
N SER A 329 8.80 -0.37 5.11
CA SER A 329 9.66 -0.93 4.05
C SER A 329 8.98 -0.95 2.68
N ALA A 330 7.68 -0.66 2.60
CA ALA A 330 6.97 -0.53 1.33
C ALA A 330 5.88 0.54 1.44
N TYR A 331 5.48 1.07 0.28
CA TYR A 331 4.32 1.95 0.16
C TYR A 331 3.46 1.54 -1.04
N VAL A 332 2.20 1.21 -0.77
CA VAL A 332 1.21 0.79 -1.75
C VAL A 332 0.06 1.80 -1.77
N TYR A 333 -0.07 2.47 -2.92
CA TYR A 333 -1.19 3.37 -3.18
C TYR A 333 -2.49 2.56 -3.32
N TRP A 334 -3.63 3.16 -3.01
CA TRP A 334 -4.90 2.44 -3.12
C TRP A 334 -5.31 2.24 -4.58
N ASN A 335 -6.06 3.18 -5.17
CA ASN A 335 -6.60 2.97 -6.52
C ASN A 335 -5.66 3.44 -7.64
N MET A 336 -5.13 2.50 -8.43
CA MET A 336 -4.30 2.84 -9.59
C MET A 336 -5.08 3.50 -10.72
N ILE A 337 -6.25 2.94 -11.04
CA ILE A 337 -7.13 3.39 -12.13
C ILE A 337 -8.56 3.38 -11.59
N LEU A 338 -9.33 4.45 -11.82
CA LEU A 338 -10.78 4.49 -11.57
C LEU A 338 -11.54 5.24 -12.67
N PRO A 339 -12.87 5.00 -12.80
CA PRO A 339 -13.74 5.83 -13.61
C PRO A 339 -13.80 7.30 -13.10
N PRO A 340 -14.27 8.24 -13.95
CA PRO A 340 -14.52 9.62 -13.53
C PRO A 340 -15.35 9.71 -12.22
N GLY A 341 -14.88 10.54 -11.29
CA GLY A 341 -15.48 10.73 -9.97
C GLY A 341 -15.02 9.71 -8.91
N GLY A 342 -14.41 8.59 -9.32
CA GLY A 342 -13.78 7.62 -8.42
C GLY A 342 -14.73 6.98 -7.42
N GLU A 343 -16.02 6.88 -7.75
CA GLU A 343 -17.04 6.34 -6.85
C GLU A 343 -17.02 4.80 -6.86
N SER A 344 -16.87 4.20 -5.68
CA SER A 344 -17.04 2.77 -5.48
C SER A 344 -18.47 2.31 -5.74
N THR A 345 -18.64 0.99 -5.89
CA THR A 345 -19.96 0.33 -6.00
C THR A 345 -20.89 0.66 -4.83
N TRP A 346 -20.33 1.05 -3.68
CA TRP A 346 -21.05 1.41 -2.46
C TRP A 346 -21.14 2.91 -2.21
N GLY A 347 -20.91 3.75 -3.22
CA GLY A 347 -21.13 5.20 -3.15
C GLY A 347 -20.13 5.94 -2.27
N TRP A 348 -18.90 5.43 -2.16
CA TRP A 348 -17.79 6.14 -1.52
C TRP A 348 -16.81 6.60 -2.59
N ARG A 349 -16.64 7.92 -2.70
CA ARG A 349 -15.72 8.55 -3.66
C ARG A 349 -14.31 8.57 -3.13
N GLN A 350 -13.36 8.22 -3.97
CA GLN A 350 -11.95 8.18 -3.65
C GLN A 350 -11.10 8.68 -4.82
N ASN A 351 -9.91 9.15 -4.51
CA ASN A 351 -8.90 9.53 -5.48
C ASN A 351 -8.30 8.30 -6.17
N THR A 352 -7.65 8.57 -7.30
CA THR A 352 -6.94 7.58 -8.09
C THR A 352 -5.72 8.21 -8.76
N MET A 353 -4.70 7.42 -9.04
CA MET A 353 -3.57 7.89 -9.85
C MET A 353 -3.99 8.20 -11.30
N ILE A 354 -4.88 7.41 -11.88
CA ILE A 354 -5.30 7.58 -13.28
C ILE A 354 -6.83 7.51 -13.35
N THR A 355 -7.45 8.60 -13.78
CA THR A 355 -8.86 8.58 -14.15
C THR A 355 -8.96 8.07 -15.59
N ALA A 356 -9.71 6.99 -15.82
CA ALA A 356 -9.93 6.43 -17.15
C ALA A 356 -11.43 6.22 -17.40
N ASP A 357 -11.93 6.72 -18.53
CA ASP A 357 -13.28 6.44 -19.01
C ASP A 357 -13.21 5.47 -20.18
N GLY A 358 -13.52 4.20 -19.93
CA GLY A 358 -13.51 3.16 -20.94
C GLY A 358 -14.55 3.36 -22.04
N ALA A 359 -15.57 4.22 -21.85
CA ALA A 359 -16.58 4.50 -22.88
C ALA A 359 -16.08 5.53 -23.90
N SER A 360 -15.48 6.62 -23.43
CA SER A 360 -14.99 7.70 -24.31
C SER A 360 -13.53 7.54 -24.74
N GLY A 361 -12.76 6.69 -24.03
CA GLY A 361 -11.32 6.57 -24.21
C GLY A 361 -10.51 7.68 -23.51
N ALA A 362 -11.17 8.57 -22.75
CA ALA A 362 -10.51 9.67 -22.06
C ALA A 362 -9.67 9.17 -20.87
N VAL A 363 -8.47 9.75 -20.72
CA VAL A 363 -7.51 9.40 -19.67
C VAL A 363 -6.93 10.67 -19.07
N THR A 364 -6.85 10.72 -17.74
CA THR A 364 -6.20 11.79 -16.99
C THR A 364 -5.22 11.19 -15.98
N PHE A 365 -3.95 11.58 -16.05
CA PHE A 365 -2.96 11.31 -15.02
C PHE A 365 -3.10 12.35 -13.91
N ASN A 366 -3.52 11.91 -12.73
CA ASN A 366 -3.80 12.78 -11.61
C ASN A 366 -2.53 13.16 -10.83
N PRO A 367 -2.56 14.21 -10.01
CA PRO A 367 -1.42 14.65 -9.20
C PRO A 367 -0.67 13.54 -8.45
N GLU A 368 -1.41 12.60 -7.85
CA GLU A 368 -0.84 11.52 -7.03
C GLU A 368 -0.09 10.46 -7.86
N PHE A 369 -0.39 10.33 -9.16
CA PHE A 369 0.44 9.53 -10.07
C PHE A 369 1.88 10.05 -10.08
N TYR A 370 2.06 11.37 -10.17
CA TYR A 370 3.38 11.96 -10.20
C TYR A 370 4.08 11.86 -8.85
N VAL A 371 3.36 12.01 -7.72
CA VAL A 371 3.91 11.78 -6.38
C VAL A 371 4.51 10.37 -6.28
N MET A 372 3.73 9.35 -6.64
CA MET A 372 4.20 7.97 -6.62
C MET A 372 5.35 7.75 -7.60
N LYS A 373 5.28 8.32 -8.81
CA LYS A 373 6.34 8.20 -9.83
C LYS A 373 7.66 8.83 -9.37
N HIS A 374 7.64 9.95 -8.65
CA HIS A 374 8.84 10.61 -8.10
C HIS A 374 9.66 9.73 -7.16
N LEU A 375 9.07 8.67 -6.60
CA LEU A 375 9.74 7.70 -5.74
C LEU A 375 9.90 6.35 -6.44
N ALA A 376 8.79 5.71 -6.84
CA ALA A 376 8.79 4.35 -7.39
C ALA A 376 9.64 4.21 -8.66
N HIS A 377 9.75 5.26 -9.48
CA HIS A 377 10.59 5.25 -10.67
C HIS A 377 12.10 5.21 -10.35
N PHE A 378 12.51 5.75 -9.22
CA PHE A 378 13.93 5.91 -8.88
C PHE A 378 14.41 4.93 -7.83
N VAL A 379 13.55 4.54 -6.89
CA VAL A 379 13.88 3.65 -5.78
C VAL A 379 13.58 2.21 -6.16
N ARG A 380 14.56 1.32 -6.02
CA ARG A 380 14.47 -0.08 -6.41
C ARG A 380 14.44 -1.03 -5.20
N PRO A 381 13.84 -2.23 -5.33
CA PRO A 381 13.86 -3.21 -4.26
C PRO A 381 15.28 -3.46 -3.76
N GLY A 382 15.45 -3.50 -2.44
CA GLY A 382 16.76 -3.58 -1.79
C GLY A 382 17.39 -2.22 -1.49
N ALA A 383 16.80 -1.10 -1.91
CA ALA A 383 17.28 0.22 -1.52
C ALA A 383 17.24 0.39 0.01
N ARG A 384 18.09 1.26 0.55
CA ARG A 384 18.16 1.58 1.98
C ARG A 384 17.64 2.99 2.21
N PHE A 385 16.70 3.17 3.15
CA PHE A 385 16.23 4.50 3.54
C PHE A 385 17.36 5.30 4.21
N ILE A 386 17.47 6.59 3.90
CA ILE A 386 18.46 7.50 4.49
C ILE A 386 17.72 8.51 5.37
N PRO A 387 17.83 8.45 6.71
CA PRO A 387 17.16 9.40 7.58
C PRO A 387 17.79 10.79 7.44
N LEU A 388 16.95 11.83 7.38
CA LEU A 388 17.36 13.21 7.15
C LEU A 388 17.04 14.11 8.35
N ARG A 389 17.81 15.18 8.53
CA ARG A 389 17.60 16.24 9.53
C ARG A 389 18.00 17.61 8.98
N GLY A 390 17.56 18.67 9.64
CA GLY A 390 17.83 20.06 9.24
C GLY A 390 16.64 20.69 8.51
N ASN A 391 16.85 21.87 7.93
CA ASN A 391 15.79 22.57 7.21
C ASN A 391 15.26 21.69 6.06
N GLN A 392 13.93 21.62 5.97
CA GLN A 392 13.13 20.87 5.00
C GLN A 392 13.21 19.35 5.09
N ALA A 393 13.81 18.81 6.15
CA ALA A 393 13.82 17.37 6.40
C ALA A 393 12.40 16.79 6.49
N GLY A 394 11.41 17.56 6.96
CA GLY A 394 9.99 17.17 7.01
C GLY A 394 9.31 17.06 5.64
N PHE A 395 9.95 17.53 4.56
CA PHE A 395 9.45 17.46 3.19
C PHE A 395 10.43 16.77 2.25
N ALA A 396 11.36 15.98 2.79
CA ALA A 396 12.40 15.31 2.02
C ALA A 396 12.49 13.83 2.38
N ILE A 397 12.67 12.98 1.36
CA ILE A 397 12.80 11.53 1.50
C ILE A 397 14.01 11.09 0.66
N ALA A 398 14.92 10.31 1.25
CA ALA A 398 16.14 9.86 0.57
C ALA A 398 16.40 8.36 0.69
N PHE A 399 17.03 7.80 -0.33
CA PHE A 399 17.34 6.38 -0.43
C PHE A 399 18.71 6.14 -1.09
N LEU A 400 19.34 5.02 -0.77
CA LEU A 400 20.50 4.46 -1.46
C LEU A 400 20.08 3.16 -2.14
N ASN A 401 20.09 3.12 -3.47
CA ASN A 401 19.80 1.92 -4.24
C ASN A 401 20.92 0.86 -4.13
N PRO A 402 20.63 -0.43 -4.40
CA PRO A 402 21.64 -1.50 -4.40
C PRO A 402 22.79 -1.29 -5.38
N ASP A 403 22.56 -0.53 -6.45
CA ASP A 403 23.57 -0.19 -7.46
C ASP A 403 24.45 1.02 -7.06
N GLY A 404 24.29 1.53 -5.83
CA GLY A 404 25.05 2.65 -5.30
C GLY A 404 24.45 4.03 -5.60
N ARG A 405 23.37 4.09 -6.40
CA ARG A 405 22.75 5.37 -6.74
C ARG A 405 21.93 5.94 -5.59
N HIS A 406 22.10 7.24 -5.34
CA HIS A 406 21.31 7.95 -4.34
C HIS A 406 20.06 8.54 -4.97
N VAL A 407 18.99 8.62 -4.19
CA VAL A 407 17.72 9.26 -4.59
C VAL A 407 17.35 10.24 -3.49
N LEU A 408 16.97 11.46 -3.86
CA LEU A 408 16.45 12.48 -2.96
C LEU A 408 15.21 13.10 -3.60
N ALA A 409 14.03 12.90 -3.00
CA ALA A 409 12.79 13.56 -3.37
C ALA A 409 12.45 14.64 -2.35
N ILE A 410 12.12 15.85 -2.80
CA ILE A 410 11.76 16.98 -1.94
C ILE A 410 10.46 17.61 -2.46
N ALA A 411 9.52 17.85 -1.55
CA ALA A 411 8.31 18.62 -1.82
C ALA A 411 8.47 20.07 -1.34
N ASN A 412 7.96 21.00 -2.14
CA ASN A 412 7.67 22.36 -1.70
C ASN A 412 6.16 22.59 -1.76
N PRO A 413 5.42 22.41 -0.65
CA PRO A 413 3.97 22.64 -0.62
C PRO A 413 3.61 24.13 -0.56
N ALA A 414 4.57 25.02 -0.32
CA ALA A 414 4.32 26.45 -0.13
C ALA A 414 3.90 27.13 -1.44
N SER A 415 3.18 28.25 -1.31
CA SER A 415 2.78 29.11 -2.43
C SER A 415 3.93 29.96 -2.99
N ALA A 416 5.10 29.95 -2.35
CA ALA A 416 6.29 30.66 -2.78
C ALA A 416 7.44 29.68 -3.08
N GLU A 417 8.39 30.12 -3.90
CA GLU A 417 9.65 29.41 -4.09
C GLU A 417 10.39 29.29 -2.75
N ALA A 418 10.98 28.12 -2.51
CA ALA A 418 11.81 27.86 -1.35
C ALA A 418 13.25 27.61 -1.80
N THR A 419 14.22 28.12 -1.04
CA THR A 419 15.64 27.81 -1.25
C THR A 419 16.14 26.91 -0.13
N ILE A 420 16.80 25.81 -0.47
CA ILE A 420 17.32 24.83 0.49
C ILE A 420 18.82 24.74 0.37
N ASP A 421 19.51 24.88 1.49
CA ASP A 421 20.94 24.55 1.60
C ASP A 421 21.08 23.05 1.92
N LEU A 422 21.88 22.35 1.11
CA LEU A 422 22.13 20.92 1.14
C LEU A 422 23.57 20.66 1.59
N ASP A 423 23.74 19.80 2.59
CA ASP A 423 25.05 19.23 2.96
C ASP A 423 24.91 17.72 3.18
N LEU A 424 24.62 17.03 2.07
CA LEU A 424 24.55 15.58 2.01
C LEU A 424 25.87 15.04 1.41
N PRO A 425 26.33 13.84 1.81
CA PRO A 425 27.56 13.26 1.25
C PRO A 425 27.55 13.11 -0.27
N PHE A 426 26.36 12.99 -0.85
CA PHE A 426 26.10 12.77 -2.28
C PHE A 426 25.54 14.01 -2.99
N LEU A 427 25.18 15.08 -2.27
CA LEU A 427 24.62 16.29 -2.87
C LEU A 427 24.84 17.50 -1.95
N ARG A 428 25.58 18.50 -2.43
CA ARG A 428 25.89 19.72 -1.68
C ARG A 428 25.59 20.96 -2.48
N GLY A 429 25.28 22.05 -1.78
CA GLY A 429 25.03 23.36 -2.38
C GLY A 429 23.64 23.86 -2.05
N ARG A 430 23.03 24.61 -2.96
CA ARG A 430 21.77 25.30 -2.77
C ARG A 430 20.83 25.01 -3.93
N LEU A 431 19.64 24.52 -3.59
CA LEU A 431 18.60 24.16 -4.55
C LEU A 431 17.40 25.10 -4.39
N ALA A 432 16.97 25.70 -5.50
CA ALA A 432 15.70 26.41 -5.59
C ALA A 432 14.58 25.41 -5.90
N LEU A 433 13.52 25.45 -5.11
CA LEU A 433 12.32 24.64 -5.29
C LEU A 433 11.15 25.55 -5.66
N PRO A 434 10.63 25.48 -6.90
CA PRO A 434 9.46 26.26 -7.30
C PRO A 434 8.30 26.08 -6.32
N ALA A 435 7.43 27.09 -6.23
CA ALA A 435 6.20 27.00 -5.45
C ALA A 435 5.39 25.77 -5.87
N ARG A 436 4.78 25.09 -4.90
CA ARG A 436 3.89 23.94 -5.12
C ARG A 436 4.50 22.90 -6.07
N SER A 437 5.72 22.44 -5.79
CA SER A 437 6.46 21.51 -6.64
C SER A 437 6.95 20.26 -5.93
N LEU A 438 7.28 19.24 -6.73
CA LEU A 438 8.02 18.05 -6.32
C LEU A 438 9.29 17.97 -7.16
N THR A 439 10.44 17.78 -6.53
CA THR A 439 11.73 17.61 -7.20
C THR A 439 12.38 16.32 -6.75
N THR A 440 12.75 15.45 -7.69
CA THR A 440 13.59 14.27 -7.39
C THR A 440 14.93 14.42 -8.07
N TRP A 441 15.99 14.16 -7.32
CA TRP A 441 17.34 14.02 -7.79
C TRP A 441 17.77 12.55 -7.67
N SER A 442 18.49 12.04 -8.68
CA SER A 442 19.09 10.72 -8.65
C SER A 442 20.44 10.71 -9.37
N GLU A 443 21.45 10.16 -8.70
CA GLU A 443 22.80 9.97 -9.25
C GLU A 443 23.38 8.62 -8.87
#